data_AF-A0AB34Q1P7-F1
#
_entry.id   AF-A0AB34Q1P7-F1
#
_cell.length_a   1.000
_cell.length_b   1.000
_cell.length_c   1.000
_cell.angle_alpha   90.00
_cell.angle_beta   90.00
_cell.angle_gamma   90.00
#
_symmetry.space_group_name_H-M   'P 1'
#
loop_
_entity.id
_entity.type
_entity.pdbx_description
1 polymer ?
#
loop_
_entity_poly.entity_id
_entity_poly.type
_entity_poly.pdbx_seq_one_letter_code
_entity_poly.pdbx_strand_id
1 'polypeptide(L)'
;MKLLSKVFVTALGLTSIVNAAPTSSSSAEEAQKTVPVELSIGVKQLPNIHNDSAVDANAVAKGYSLVNVSLTARGLTGILKLKEATNIYGYDFEYLNLSVEYQSDTRLNVHIEPTDLTDVFVLPEELVVKPKLEGDAKTFNFENSDLVFEYDEEDFGFEVLRSSTREVLFSTKGNPLVFSNQFIQFNTTLPKGHSITGLGESIHGSLNEPGVVKTLFANDVGDPIDGNIYGVHPVYYDQRYDTNTTHGVYWRTSAIQEVVVGETSLTWRALSGVIDLYFFSGPDPKDVIQQYVSEIGLPAMQPYWALGYHQCRWGYDTVE
;
A
#
# COMPACT_ATOMS: atom_id res chain seq x y z
N MET A 1 -69.20 4.24 -31.98
CA MET A 1 -68.86 3.31 -33.07
C MET A 1 -67.35 3.26 -33.19
N LYS A 2 -66.73 2.23 -32.61
CA LYS A 2 -65.30 1.92 -32.68
C LYS A 2 -65.05 1.22 -34.01
N LEU A 3 -64.00 1.57 -34.75
CA LEU A 3 -63.35 0.63 -35.66
C LEU A 3 -61.85 0.58 -35.34
N LEU A 4 -61.50 -0.49 -34.64
CA LEU A 4 -60.13 -0.96 -34.43
C LEU A 4 -59.62 -1.55 -35.75
N SER A 5 -58.47 -1.09 -36.25
CA SER A 5 -57.66 -1.91 -37.16
C SER A 5 -56.52 -2.52 -36.34
N LYS A 6 -56.53 -3.86 -36.27
CA LYS A 6 -55.49 -4.66 -35.63
C LYS A 6 -54.35 -4.79 -36.63
N VAL A 7 -53.19 -4.23 -36.32
CA VAL A 7 -51.93 -4.59 -36.97
C VAL A 7 -51.37 -5.80 -36.21
N PHE A 8 -51.34 -6.94 -36.89
CA PHE A 8 -50.60 -8.13 -36.45
C PHE A 8 -49.11 -7.86 -36.69
N VAL A 9 -48.34 -7.67 -35.62
CA VAL A 9 -46.88 -7.77 -35.69
C VAL A 9 -46.51 -9.17 -35.21
N THR A 10 -46.05 -9.98 -36.15
CA THR A 10 -45.48 -11.30 -35.93
C THR A 10 -44.16 -11.12 -35.18
N ALA A 11 -44.14 -11.39 -33.88
CA ALA A 11 -42.90 -11.49 -33.12
C ALA A 11 -42.21 -12.81 -33.48
N LEU A 12 -41.15 -12.76 -34.28
CA LEU A 12 -40.20 -13.86 -34.40
C LEU A 12 -39.47 -13.98 -33.07
N GLY A 13 -39.86 -14.96 -32.24
CA GLY A 13 -39.07 -15.39 -31.11
C GLY A 13 -37.81 -16.10 -31.61
N LEU A 14 -36.68 -15.39 -31.68
CA LEU A 14 -35.37 -16.02 -31.76
C LEU A 14 -35.04 -16.61 -30.39
N THR A 15 -35.39 -17.87 -30.18
CA THR A 15 -34.80 -18.70 -29.14
C THR A 15 -33.34 -18.97 -29.52
N SER A 16 -32.41 -18.20 -28.95
CA SER A 16 -30.99 -18.55 -28.96
C SER A 16 -30.78 -19.70 -27.99
N ILE A 17 -30.80 -20.93 -28.51
CA ILE A 17 -30.30 -22.10 -27.78
C ILE A 17 -28.77 -21.98 -27.80
N VAL A 18 -28.20 -21.41 -26.74
CA VAL A 18 -26.76 -21.48 -26.52
C VAL A 18 -26.47 -22.90 -26.06
N ASN A 19 -26.08 -23.76 -27.00
CA ASN A 19 -25.43 -25.02 -26.65
C ASN A 19 -24.10 -24.66 -25.98
N ALA A 20 -24.06 -24.75 -24.65
CA ALA A 20 -22.80 -24.80 -23.92
C ALA A 20 -22.14 -26.15 -24.27
N ALA A 21 -21.31 -26.16 -25.31
CA ALA A 21 -20.41 -27.27 -25.55
C ALA A 21 -19.38 -27.27 -24.40
N PRO A 22 -19.15 -28.39 -23.70
CA PRO A 22 -18.05 -28.48 -22.76
C PRO A 22 -16.75 -28.36 -23.56
N THR A 23 -16.02 -27.26 -23.37
CA THR A 23 -14.63 -27.16 -23.81
C THR A 23 -13.79 -28.10 -22.95
N SER A 24 -13.47 -29.27 -23.48
CA SER A 24 -12.41 -30.13 -22.94
C SER A 24 -11.06 -29.51 -23.29
N SER A 25 -10.55 -28.61 -22.45
CA SER A 25 -9.13 -28.26 -22.50
C SER A 25 -8.35 -29.28 -21.68
N SER A 26 -7.89 -30.35 -22.32
CA SER A 26 -6.82 -31.18 -21.77
C SER A 26 -5.50 -30.72 -22.35
N SER A 27 -4.81 -29.81 -21.66
CA SER A 27 -3.38 -29.59 -21.89
C SER A 27 -2.62 -30.54 -20.97
N ALA A 28 -2.29 -31.73 -21.48
CA ALA A 28 -1.16 -32.48 -20.92
C ALA A 28 0.09 -31.90 -21.58
N GLU A 29 0.60 -30.79 -21.05
CA GLU A 29 1.97 -30.41 -21.38
C GLU A 29 2.91 -31.36 -20.63
N GLU A 30 3.85 -31.97 -21.34
CA GLU A 30 4.98 -32.64 -20.71
C GLU A 30 5.67 -31.63 -19.78
N ALA A 31 6.01 -32.07 -18.57
CA ALA A 31 6.74 -31.24 -17.62
C ALA A 31 7.98 -30.66 -18.31
N GLN A 32 7.95 -29.36 -18.58
CA GLN A 32 9.12 -28.67 -19.12
C GLN A 32 10.28 -28.88 -18.14
N LYS A 33 11.48 -29.16 -18.68
CA LYS A 33 12.69 -29.21 -17.85
C LYS A 33 12.85 -27.86 -17.16
N THR A 34 12.52 -27.82 -15.88
CA THR A 34 12.83 -26.71 -15.02
C THR A 34 14.34 -26.64 -14.85
N VAL A 35 14.84 -25.43 -14.61
CA VAL A 35 16.23 -25.24 -14.24
C VAL A 35 16.48 -26.09 -12.97
N PRO A 36 17.60 -26.84 -12.88
CA PRO A 36 17.96 -27.56 -11.66
C PRO A 36 17.73 -26.69 -10.42
N VAL A 37 17.04 -27.21 -9.41
CA VAL A 37 16.63 -26.42 -8.24
C VAL A 37 17.85 -25.83 -7.54
N GLU A 38 19.00 -26.49 -7.65
CA GLU A 38 20.28 -26.02 -7.12
C GLU A 38 20.74 -24.69 -7.73
N LEU A 39 20.29 -24.37 -8.95
CA LEU A 39 20.56 -23.09 -9.63
C LEU A 39 19.55 -21.99 -9.27
N SER A 40 18.38 -22.35 -8.73
CA SER A 40 17.42 -21.39 -8.14
C SER A 40 17.67 -21.15 -6.65
N ILE A 41 18.48 -22.00 -6.00
CA ILE A 41 18.95 -21.77 -4.63
C ILE A 41 19.95 -20.61 -4.67
N GLY A 42 19.42 -19.39 -4.50
CA GLY A 42 20.23 -18.25 -4.10
C GLY A 42 20.98 -18.58 -2.81
N VAL A 43 22.14 -17.95 -2.60
CA VAL A 43 22.83 -18.03 -1.31
C VAL A 43 21.81 -17.64 -0.24
N LYS A 44 21.55 -18.52 0.73
CA LYS A 44 20.67 -18.23 1.87
C LYS A 44 21.28 -17.07 2.65
N GLN A 45 20.91 -15.85 2.28
CA GLN A 45 21.15 -14.66 3.06
C GLN A 45 20.13 -14.71 4.20
N LEU A 46 20.60 -14.75 5.43
CA LEU A 46 19.74 -14.46 6.56
C LEU A 46 19.49 -12.93 6.51
N PRO A 47 18.25 -12.45 6.28
CA PRO A 47 17.97 -11.01 6.16
C PRO A 47 18.21 -10.22 7.45
N ASN A 48 18.70 -10.86 8.51
CA ASN A 48 18.76 -10.33 9.87
C ASN A 48 20.19 -10.26 10.43
N ILE A 49 21.23 -10.19 9.60
CA ILE A 49 22.55 -9.82 10.13
C ILE A 49 22.44 -8.38 10.63
N HIS A 50 22.25 -8.22 11.94
CA HIS A 50 22.38 -6.95 12.62
C HIS A 50 23.81 -6.47 12.38
N ASN A 51 23.95 -5.53 11.44
CA ASN A 51 25.22 -4.94 11.14
C ASN A 51 25.46 -3.80 12.12
N ASP A 52 26.21 -4.07 13.19
CA ASP A 52 26.58 -3.09 14.21
C ASP A 52 27.34 -1.88 13.63
N SER A 53 27.88 -2.01 12.41
CA SER A 53 28.58 -0.94 11.70
C SER A 53 27.72 -0.20 10.68
N ALA A 54 26.46 -0.59 10.49
CA ALA A 54 25.54 0.14 9.62
C ALA A 54 25.28 1.53 10.19
N VAL A 55 25.30 2.54 9.33
CA VAL A 55 25.07 3.93 9.73
C VAL A 55 23.58 4.13 9.99
N ASP A 56 23.23 4.64 11.16
CA ASP A 56 21.85 5.03 11.44
C ASP A 56 21.48 6.27 10.64
N ALA A 57 20.62 6.08 9.65
CA ALA A 57 20.09 7.14 8.80
C ALA A 57 19.39 8.25 9.61
N ASN A 58 18.68 7.93 10.70
CA ASN A 58 18.02 8.94 11.53
C ASN A 58 19.02 9.80 12.32
N ALA A 59 20.20 9.27 12.62
CA ALA A 59 21.23 9.99 13.37
C ALA A 59 22.07 10.91 12.49
N VAL A 60 22.27 10.56 11.21
CA VAL A 60 23.21 11.26 10.33
C VAL A 60 22.51 12.18 9.33
N ALA A 61 21.36 11.78 8.79
CA ALA A 61 20.66 12.57 7.78
C ALA A 61 20.21 13.94 8.31
N LYS A 62 20.30 14.97 7.46
CA LYS A 62 19.85 16.32 7.80
C LYS A 62 18.40 16.60 7.41
N GLY A 63 17.79 15.70 6.65
CA GLY A 63 16.44 15.86 6.14
C GLY A 63 16.32 16.96 5.08
N TYR A 64 15.09 17.44 4.91
CA TYR A 64 14.72 18.41 3.89
C TYR A 64 14.07 19.63 4.55
N SER A 65 14.06 20.76 3.86
CA SER A 65 13.15 21.87 4.14
C SER A 65 12.11 22.00 3.03
N LEU A 66 10.90 22.43 3.36
CA LEU A 66 9.84 22.65 2.40
C LEU A 66 9.85 24.10 1.91
N VAL A 67 9.91 24.29 0.60
CA VAL A 67 9.90 25.60 -0.06
C VAL A 67 8.88 25.62 -1.19
N ASN A 68 8.53 26.83 -1.66
CA ASN A 68 7.59 27.03 -2.77
C ASN A 68 6.22 26.36 -2.57
N VAL A 69 5.66 26.43 -1.36
CA VAL A 69 4.34 25.87 -1.07
C VAL A 69 3.27 26.64 -1.84
N SER A 70 2.38 25.89 -2.50
CA SER A 70 1.21 26.41 -3.20
C SER A 70 -0.02 25.61 -2.82
N LEU A 71 -1.09 26.30 -2.43
CA LEU A 71 -2.37 25.67 -2.15
C LEU A 71 -3.05 25.26 -3.45
N THR A 72 -3.62 24.06 -3.46
CA THR A 72 -4.47 23.57 -4.55
C THR A 72 -5.93 23.57 -4.11
N ALA A 73 -6.85 23.24 -5.02
CA ALA A 73 -8.27 23.11 -4.68
C ALA A 73 -8.55 22.00 -3.66
N ARG A 74 -7.63 21.03 -3.50
CA ARG A 74 -7.78 19.84 -2.64
C ARG A 74 -6.54 19.55 -1.81
N GLY A 75 -5.78 20.56 -1.41
CA GLY A 75 -4.59 20.36 -0.58
C GLY A 75 -3.48 21.33 -0.96
N LEU A 76 -2.28 20.81 -1.20
CA LEU A 76 -1.11 21.63 -1.51
C LEU A 76 -0.07 20.88 -2.34
N THR A 77 0.82 21.66 -2.93
CA THR A 77 2.08 21.18 -3.53
C THR A 77 3.24 21.99 -2.97
N GLY A 78 4.44 21.44 -2.98
CA GLY A 78 5.66 22.18 -2.66
C GLY A 78 6.92 21.42 -3.08
N ILE A 79 8.08 22.01 -2.82
CA ILE A 79 9.39 21.43 -3.14
C ILE A 79 10.12 21.16 -1.84
N LEU A 80 10.52 19.91 -1.62
CA LEU A 80 11.44 19.56 -0.55
C LEU A 80 12.86 19.76 -1.06
N LYS A 81 13.62 20.66 -0.43
CA LYS A 81 15.02 20.93 -0.72
C LYS A 81 15.89 20.24 0.33
N LEU A 82 16.82 19.40 -0.12
CA LEU A 82 17.77 18.72 0.74
C LEU A 82 18.62 19.74 1.51
N LYS A 83 18.73 19.59 2.83
CA LYS A 83 19.50 20.51 3.67
C LYS A 83 21.00 20.27 3.51
N GLU A 84 21.41 19.01 3.53
CA GLU A 84 22.80 18.58 3.33
C GLU A 84 22.80 17.12 2.86
N ALA A 85 23.56 16.81 1.81
CA ALA A 85 23.71 15.44 1.34
C ALA A 85 24.61 14.63 2.29
N THR A 86 24.18 13.41 2.58
CA THR A 86 24.89 12.44 3.42
C THR A 86 25.32 11.21 2.64
N ASN A 87 24.61 10.87 1.56
CA ASN A 87 24.90 9.80 0.61
C ASN A 87 25.19 8.44 1.28
N ILE A 88 24.46 8.12 2.35
CA ILE A 88 24.76 6.98 3.23
C ILE A 88 24.56 5.65 2.49
N TYR A 89 23.44 5.52 1.77
CA TYR A 89 22.99 4.29 1.12
C TYR A 89 22.66 4.48 -0.37
N GLY A 90 23.29 5.47 -0.99
CA GLY A 90 22.98 5.94 -2.33
C GLY A 90 23.35 7.41 -2.46
N TYR A 91 23.03 8.04 -3.59
CA TYR A 91 23.13 9.49 -3.67
C TYR A 91 21.78 10.11 -3.28
N ASP A 92 21.80 11.16 -2.47
CA ASP A 92 20.60 11.88 -2.06
C ASP A 92 20.08 12.76 -3.20
N PHE A 93 18.76 12.83 -3.35
CA PHE A 93 18.15 13.75 -4.32
C PHE A 93 18.09 15.16 -3.73
N GLU A 94 18.59 16.16 -4.47
CA GLU A 94 18.61 17.54 -3.97
C GLU A 94 17.19 18.15 -3.86
N TYR A 95 16.29 17.78 -4.76
CA TYR A 95 14.93 18.32 -4.84
C TYR A 95 13.88 17.22 -5.05
N LEU A 96 12.87 17.20 -4.20
CA LEU A 96 11.69 16.34 -4.31
C LEU A 96 10.43 17.20 -4.48
N ASN A 97 9.48 16.72 -5.27
CA ASN A 97 8.12 17.24 -5.33
C ASN A 97 7.29 16.65 -4.19
N LEU A 98 6.62 17.50 -3.41
CA LEU A 98 5.58 17.12 -2.47
C LEU A 98 4.21 17.46 -3.08
N SER A 99 3.30 16.49 -3.09
CA SER A 99 1.89 16.70 -3.41
C SER A 99 1.03 16.10 -2.31
N VAL A 100 0.08 16.88 -1.81
CA VAL A 100 -0.90 16.46 -0.80
C VAL A 100 -2.28 16.68 -1.37
N GLU A 101 -3.07 15.61 -1.45
CA GLU A 101 -4.36 15.62 -2.12
C GLU A 101 -5.44 14.94 -1.27
N TYR A 102 -6.48 15.68 -0.92
CA TYR A 102 -7.70 15.20 -0.30
C TYR A 102 -8.59 14.56 -1.37
N GLN A 103 -8.58 13.23 -1.45
CA GLN A 103 -9.20 12.51 -2.55
C GLN A 103 -10.68 12.24 -2.32
N SER A 104 -11.08 12.09 -1.05
CA SER A 104 -12.46 12.01 -0.59
C SER A 104 -12.55 12.59 0.84
N ASP A 105 -13.75 12.56 1.42
CA ASP A 105 -13.96 12.97 2.83
C ASP A 105 -13.24 12.03 3.81
N THR A 106 -12.84 10.83 3.38
CA THR A 106 -12.24 9.79 4.24
C THR A 106 -10.85 9.35 3.78
N ARG A 107 -10.31 9.97 2.71
CA ARG A 107 -9.04 9.59 2.09
C ARG A 107 -8.15 10.78 1.77
N LEU A 108 -6.92 10.75 2.28
CA LEU A 108 -5.86 11.73 2.02
C LEU A 108 -4.67 11.02 1.37
N ASN A 109 -4.10 11.59 0.32
CA ASN A 109 -2.86 11.14 -0.31
C ASN A 109 -1.71 12.10 0.00
N VAL A 110 -0.54 11.54 0.30
CA VAL A 110 0.73 12.27 0.42
C VAL A 110 1.73 11.60 -0.51
N HIS A 111 2.12 12.31 -1.56
CA HIS A 111 3.03 11.84 -2.60
C HIS A 111 4.33 12.64 -2.57
N ILE A 112 5.46 11.95 -2.48
CA ILE A 112 6.81 12.54 -2.52
C ILE A 112 7.66 11.76 -3.53
N GLU A 113 8.16 12.46 -4.53
CA GLU A 113 9.03 11.89 -5.57
C GLU A 113 10.16 12.85 -5.96
N PRO A 114 11.28 12.36 -6.48
CA PRO A 114 12.32 13.23 -7.02
C PRO A 114 11.83 14.05 -8.21
N THR A 115 12.39 15.25 -8.36
CA THR A 115 12.14 16.11 -9.54
C THR A 115 12.73 15.52 -10.83
N ASP A 116 13.77 14.69 -10.72
CA ASP A 116 14.34 13.89 -11.80
C ASP A 116 14.07 12.41 -11.54
N LEU A 117 13.27 11.79 -12.42
CA LEU A 117 12.83 10.40 -12.30
C LEU A 117 13.73 9.40 -13.04
N THR A 118 14.88 9.83 -13.57
CA THR A 118 15.74 8.98 -14.43
C THR A 118 16.14 7.66 -13.76
N ASP A 119 16.49 7.69 -12.47
CA ASP A 119 16.92 6.51 -11.69
C ASP A 119 15.83 6.01 -10.73
N VAL A 120 14.57 6.38 -10.97
CA VAL A 120 13.44 6.09 -10.05
C VAL A 120 12.39 5.27 -10.76
N PHE A 121 12.05 4.11 -10.18
CA PHE A 121 10.89 3.35 -10.63
C PHE A 121 9.60 3.89 -10.01
N VAL A 122 8.73 4.45 -10.83
CA VAL A 122 7.38 4.85 -10.42
C VAL A 122 6.39 3.78 -10.82
N LEU A 123 5.66 3.22 -9.85
CA LEU A 123 4.70 2.14 -10.09
C LEU A 123 3.59 2.60 -11.06
N PRO A 124 3.48 1.99 -12.26
CA PRO A 124 2.50 2.40 -13.26
C PRO A 124 1.05 2.22 -12.79
N GLU A 125 0.19 3.19 -13.11
CA GLU A 125 -1.24 3.15 -12.75
C GLU A 125 -2.01 2.05 -13.48
N GLU A 126 -1.47 1.53 -14.58
CA GLU A 126 -2.05 0.40 -15.32
C GLU A 126 -1.86 -0.95 -14.61
N LEU A 127 -0.84 -1.08 -13.76
CA LEU A 127 -0.57 -2.30 -12.99
C LEU A 127 -1.26 -2.26 -11.63
N VAL A 128 -1.16 -1.12 -10.95
CA VAL A 128 -1.84 -0.88 -9.67
C VAL A 128 -2.55 0.46 -9.80
N VAL A 129 -3.87 0.43 -9.96
CA VAL A 129 -4.68 1.63 -10.18
C VAL A 129 -4.50 2.61 -9.02
N LYS A 130 -4.33 3.91 -9.34
CA LYS A 130 -4.40 4.95 -8.33
C LYS A 130 -5.87 5.28 -8.00
N PRO A 131 -6.19 5.53 -6.73
CA PRO A 131 -7.47 6.10 -6.32
C PRO A 131 -7.90 7.28 -7.17
N LYS A 132 -9.18 7.31 -7.54
CA LYS A 132 -9.77 8.44 -8.25
C LYS A 132 -10.30 9.46 -7.26
N LEU A 133 -10.32 10.73 -7.66
CA LEU A 133 -10.98 11.78 -6.91
C LEU A 133 -12.50 11.51 -6.82
N GLU A 134 -13.04 11.61 -5.62
CA GLU A 134 -14.48 11.55 -5.37
C GLU A 134 -15.06 12.96 -5.30
N GLY A 135 -16.17 13.19 -6.02
CA GLY A 135 -16.81 14.50 -6.12
C GLY A 135 -16.09 15.50 -7.03
N ASP A 136 -16.53 16.75 -7.02
CA ASP A 136 -15.92 17.82 -7.83
C ASP A 136 -14.68 18.39 -7.12
N ALA A 137 -13.56 18.48 -7.85
CA ALA A 137 -12.31 19.05 -7.39
C ALA A 137 -12.46 20.47 -6.84
N LYS A 138 -13.35 21.28 -7.41
CA LYS A 138 -13.48 22.71 -7.11
C LYS A 138 -14.37 23.01 -5.90
N THR A 139 -15.13 22.03 -5.43
CA THR A 139 -16.13 22.21 -4.37
C THR A 139 -15.85 21.33 -3.16
N PHE A 140 -14.63 20.81 -3.02
CA PHE A 140 -14.26 20.01 -1.86
C PHE A 140 -14.33 20.88 -0.59
N ASN A 141 -15.08 20.42 0.40
CA ASN A 141 -15.15 21.08 1.69
C ASN A 141 -14.25 20.36 2.67
N PHE A 142 -13.13 20.98 3.04
CA PHE A 142 -12.19 20.41 4.01
C PHE A 142 -12.84 20.11 5.37
N GLU A 143 -13.92 20.80 5.73
CA GLU A 143 -14.67 20.53 6.97
C GLU A 143 -15.38 19.17 6.98
N ASN A 144 -15.62 18.57 5.81
CA ASN A 144 -16.21 17.24 5.73
C ASN A 144 -15.19 16.13 6.06
N SER A 145 -13.90 16.42 5.92
CA SER A 145 -12.83 15.46 6.19
C SER A 145 -12.45 15.46 7.67
N ASP A 146 -12.44 14.27 8.27
CA ASP A 146 -11.83 14.10 9.59
C ASP A 146 -10.29 14.08 9.50
N LEU A 147 -9.70 13.94 8.32
CA LEU A 147 -8.24 14.01 8.16
C LEU A 147 -7.78 15.47 8.03
N VAL A 148 -6.67 15.82 8.69
CA VAL A 148 -5.98 17.12 8.56
C VAL A 148 -4.50 16.88 8.36
N PHE A 149 -3.93 17.51 7.32
CA PHE A 149 -2.49 17.52 7.07
C PHE A 149 -1.87 18.78 7.68
N GLU A 150 -0.87 18.59 8.54
CA GLU A 150 -0.06 19.67 9.11
C GLU A 150 1.43 19.39 8.86
N TYR A 151 2.26 20.42 8.72
CA TYR A 151 3.67 20.25 8.36
C TYR A 151 4.57 21.34 8.99
N ASP A 152 5.86 21.04 9.07
CA ASP A 152 6.93 22.00 9.37
C ASP A 152 7.70 22.35 8.09
N GLU A 153 8.07 23.61 7.91
CA GLU A 153 8.79 24.06 6.71
C GLU A 153 10.32 24.00 6.85
N GLU A 154 10.88 24.28 8.03
CA GLU A 154 12.32 24.40 8.23
C GLU A 154 12.98 23.02 8.40
N ASP A 155 12.37 22.18 9.24
CA ASP A 155 12.74 20.80 9.50
C ASP A 155 11.60 19.91 9.04
N PHE A 156 11.51 19.68 7.73
CA PHE A 156 10.34 19.06 7.11
C PHE A 156 9.97 17.74 7.79
N GLY A 157 8.80 17.78 8.41
CA GLY A 157 8.07 16.66 8.95
C GLY A 157 6.59 17.01 8.89
N PHE A 158 5.74 16.02 8.67
CA PHE A 158 4.31 16.20 8.55
C PHE A 158 3.55 15.31 9.51
N GLU A 159 2.31 15.70 9.77
CA GLU A 159 1.37 14.98 10.59
C GLU A 159 0.05 14.84 9.85
N VAL A 160 -0.59 13.68 10.03
CA VAL A 160 -1.99 13.47 9.69
C VAL A 160 -2.73 13.21 10.99
N LEU A 161 -3.76 14.00 11.25
CA LEU A 161 -4.51 13.97 12.50
C LEU A 161 -6.01 14.02 12.25
N ARG A 162 -6.79 13.66 13.28
CA ARG A 162 -8.24 13.82 13.30
C ARG A 162 -8.65 15.26 13.56
N SER A 163 -9.47 15.86 12.71
CA SER A 163 -10.02 17.21 12.91
C SER A 163 -10.92 17.24 14.15
N SER A 164 -11.70 16.18 14.37
CA SER A 164 -12.68 16.05 15.45
C SER A 164 -12.06 15.96 16.86
N THR A 165 -10.95 15.23 17.00
CA THR A 165 -10.35 14.91 18.31
C THR A 165 -8.94 15.46 18.51
N ARG A 166 -8.29 15.91 17.42
CA ARG A 166 -6.85 16.24 17.37
C ARG A 166 -5.93 15.05 17.66
N GLU A 167 -6.45 13.83 17.59
CA GLU A 167 -5.66 12.60 17.68
C GLU A 167 -4.69 12.51 16.49
N VAL A 168 -3.40 12.38 16.77
CA VAL A 168 -2.37 12.19 15.75
C VAL A 168 -2.37 10.74 15.27
N LEU A 169 -2.64 10.56 13.99
CA LEU A 169 -2.69 9.25 13.33
C LEU A 169 -1.31 8.86 12.79
N PHE A 170 -0.61 9.83 12.19
CA PHE A 170 0.71 9.65 11.60
C PHE A 170 1.55 10.90 11.83
N SER A 171 2.82 10.76 12.20
CA SER A 171 3.70 11.91 12.45
C SER A 171 5.16 11.58 12.17
N THR A 172 5.73 12.23 11.16
CA THR A 172 7.17 12.14 10.83
C THR A 172 8.02 13.19 11.54
N LYS A 173 7.40 14.10 12.30
CA LYS A 173 8.11 15.16 13.00
C LYS A 173 9.19 14.60 13.93
N GLY A 174 10.32 15.30 14.01
CA GLY A 174 11.46 14.91 14.81
C GLY A 174 12.34 13.81 14.21
N ASN A 175 12.01 13.27 13.03
CA ASN A 175 12.85 12.31 12.32
C ASN A 175 13.16 12.84 10.91
N PRO A 176 14.41 12.77 10.44
CA PRO A 176 14.75 13.25 9.11
C PRO A 176 14.20 12.31 8.03
N LEU A 177 13.58 12.88 6.99
CA LEU A 177 13.30 12.15 5.75
C LEU A 177 14.64 11.83 5.05
N VAL A 178 14.89 10.55 4.79
CA VAL A 178 16.01 10.11 3.94
C VAL A 178 15.46 9.65 2.60
N PHE A 179 15.98 10.21 1.53
CA PHE A 179 15.50 9.91 0.18
C PHE A 179 16.69 9.93 -0.79
N SER A 180 17.13 8.74 -1.16
CA SER A 180 18.21 8.47 -2.10
C SER A 180 17.74 7.50 -3.18
N ASN A 181 18.53 7.33 -4.24
CA ASN A 181 18.19 6.44 -5.35
C ASN A 181 18.00 4.97 -4.96
N GLN A 182 18.65 4.51 -3.88
CA GLN A 182 18.61 3.11 -3.42
C GLN A 182 18.13 2.94 -1.98
N PHE A 183 17.67 4.02 -1.34
CA PHE A 183 17.21 3.98 0.04
C PHE A 183 16.28 5.14 0.36
N ILE A 184 15.06 4.81 0.80
CA ILE A 184 14.07 5.73 1.33
C ILE A 184 13.79 5.32 2.76
N GLN A 185 13.82 6.27 3.70
CA GLN A 185 13.43 6.03 5.08
C GLN A 185 12.61 7.20 5.62
N PHE A 186 11.51 6.86 6.30
CA PHE A 186 10.75 7.78 7.11
C PHE A 186 10.11 7.02 8.28
N ASN A 187 9.81 7.77 9.34
CA ASN A 187 9.28 7.23 10.58
C ASN A 187 7.89 7.81 10.83
N THR A 188 7.04 7.06 11.52
CA THR A 188 5.88 7.62 12.19
C THR A 188 5.94 7.35 13.69
N THR A 189 5.54 8.33 14.49
CA THR A 189 5.35 8.16 15.94
C THR A 189 4.08 7.34 16.20
N LEU A 190 4.12 6.48 17.22
CA LEU A 190 2.99 5.67 17.67
C LEU A 190 2.78 5.84 19.18
N PRO A 191 1.53 5.76 19.66
CA PRO A 191 1.27 5.75 21.10
C PRO A 191 1.83 4.47 21.71
N LYS A 192 2.26 4.56 22.97
CA LYS A 192 2.66 3.38 23.73
C LYS A 192 1.49 2.39 23.84
N GLY A 193 1.72 1.12 23.51
CA GLY A 193 0.68 0.10 23.49
C GLY A 193 -0.22 0.15 22.26
N HIS A 194 0.25 0.77 21.17
CA HIS A 194 -0.35 0.67 19.84
C HIS A 194 -0.73 -0.76 19.43
N SER A 195 -1.74 -0.86 18.56
CA SER A 195 -2.24 -2.15 18.05
C SER A 195 -2.22 -2.12 16.53
N ILE A 196 -1.07 -2.51 15.97
CA ILE A 196 -0.82 -2.53 14.54
C ILE A 196 -1.11 -3.91 13.96
N THR A 197 -1.86 -3.97 12.87
CA THR A 197 -2.13 -5.19 12.09
C THR A 197 -1.85 -4.94 10.60
N GLY A 198 -1.75 -5.98 9.78
CA GLY A 198 -1.43 -5.87 8.35
C GLY A 198 0.04 -6.16 8.07
N LEU A 199 0.63 -5.50 7.07
CA LEU A 199 2.03 -5.68 6.63
C LEU A 199 2.34 -7.14 6.24
N GLY A 200 1.44 -7.75 5.47
CA GLY A 200 1.58 -9.13 4.99
C GLY A 200 2.48 -9.24 3.75
N GLU A 201 2.94 -10.43 3.37
CA GLU A 201 2.56 -11.73 3.92
C GLU A 201 3.67 -12.32 4.79
N SER A 202 3.30 -12.81 5.98
CA SER A 202 4.19 -13.50 6.91
C SER A 202 3.39 -14.41 7.84
N ILE A 203 3.97 -15.54 8.26
CA ILE A 203 3.40 -16.37 9.33
C ILE A 203 3.70 -15.71 10.67
N HIS A 204 2.70 -15.02 11.23
CA HIS A 204 2.83 -14.27 12.47
C HIS A 204 1.48 -14.20 13.21
N GLY A 205 1.49 -13.76 14.47
CA GLY A 205 0.26 -13.33 15.14
C GLY A 205 -0.43 -12.18 14.40
N SER A 206 -1.70 -11.92 14.72
CA SER A 206 -2.45 -10.84 14.04
C SER A 206 -1.91 -9.45 14.36
N LEU A 207 -1.35 -9.26 15.56
CA LEU A 207 -0.75 -8.01 16.00
C LEU A 207 0.74 -8.02 15.69
N ASN A 208 1.27 -6.87 15.27
CA ASN A 208 2.70 -6.66 15.12
C ASN A 208 3.23 -5.96 16.38
N GLU A 209 3.86 -6.71 17.29
CA GLU A 209 4.39 -6.17 18.55
C GLU A 209 5.71 -5.37 18.36
N PRO A 210 6.08 -4.52 19.33
CA PRO A 210 7.40 -3.89 19.35
C PRO A 210 8.54 -4.90 19.22
N GLY A 211 9.49 -4.59 18.34
CA GLY A 211 10.63 -5.45 17.97
C GLY A 211 10.41 -6.27 16.70
N VAL A 212 9.17 -6.35 16.18
CA VAL A 212 8.89 -7.05 14.93
C VAL A 212 9.44 -6.27 13.73
N VAL A 213 10.05 -7.00 12.81
CA VAL A 213 10.51 -6.50 11.52
C VAL A 213 9.75 -7.23 10.42
N LYS A 214 9.03 -6.48 9.57
CA LYS A 214 8.31 -7.02 8.41
C LYS A 214 9.11 -6.73 7.14
N THR A 215 9.68 -7.76 6.53
CA THR A 215 10.23 -7.67 5.17
C THR A 215 9.09 -7.86 4.18
N LEU A 216 8.95 -6.96 3.21
CA LEU A 216 7.89 -7.00 2.20
C LEU A 216 8.54 -7.25 0.83
N PHE A 217 8.67 -8.53 0.49
CA PHE A 217 9.20 -9.01 -0.79
C PHE A 217 8.68 -10.42 -1.05
N ALA A 218 8.06 -10.62 -2.21
CA ALA A 218 7.51 -11.93 -2.60
C ALA A 218 8.64 -12.96 -2.71
N ASN A 219 8.51 -14.06 -2.00
CA ASN A 219 9.53 -15.08 -1.85
C ASN A 219 8.91 -16.47 -1.79
N ASP A 220 9.45 -17.40 -2.58
CA ASP A 220 9.03 -18.80 -2.60
C ASP A 220 9.71 -19.56 -1.45
N VAL A 221 9.09 -19.51 -0.28
CA VAL A 221 9.57 -20.19 0.93
C VAL A 221 8.38 -20.74 1.69
N GLY A 222 8.50 -21.99 2.16
CA GLY A 222 7.40 -22.78 2.74
C GLY A 222 6.49 -22.01 3.69
N ASP A 223 6.88 -21.86 4.96
CA ASP A 223 6.10 -21.10 5.97
C ASP A 223 7.00 -20.71 7.17
N PRO A 224 8.11 -19.98 6.97
CA PRO A 224 8.94 -19.54 8.08
C PRO A 224 8.16 -18.54 8.96
N ILE A 225 8.19 -18.74 10.27
CA ILE A 225 7.67 -17.77 11.24
C ILE A 225 8.44 -16.46 11.06
N ASP A 226 7.71 -15.35 10.98
CA ASP A 226 8.21 -13.97 10.81
C ASP A 226 8.98 -13.70 9.51
N GLY A 227 9.09 -14.68 8.61
CA GLY A 227 9.71 -14.50 7.30
C GLY A 227 8.73 -13.93 6.27
N ASN A 228 9.25 -13.20 5.30
CA ASN A 228 8.51 -12.82 4.10
C ASN A 228 8.24 -14.05 3.23
N ILE A 229 7.00 -14.16 2.74
CA ILE A 229 6.55 -15.27 1.88
C ILE A 229 5.97 -14.74 0.57
N TYR A 230 4.88 -15.30 0.07
CA TYR A 230 4.43 -15.15 -1.32
C TYR A 230 3.87 -13.76 -1.66
N GLY A 231 3.11 -13.15 -0.75
CA GLY A 231 2.43 -11.89 -0.94
C GLY A 231 3.15 -10.66 -0.36
N VAL A 232 2.80 -9.49 -0.90
CA VAL A 232 3.29 -8.18 -0.42
C VAL A 232 2.09 -7.23 -0.30
N HIS A 233 1.79 -6.83 0.93
CA HIS A 233 0.66 -5.99 1.30
C HIS A 233 1.14 -4.85 2.20
N PRO A 234 1.65 -3.74 1.62
CA PRO A 234 2.23 -2.61 2.34
C PRO A 234 1.15 -1.67 2.92
N VAL A 235 0.21 -2.25 3.65
CA VAL A 235 -0.87 -1.57 4.37
C VAL A 235 -0.84 -2.01 5.83
N TYR A 236 -0.98 -1.07 6.75
CA TYR A 236 -1.28 -1.39 8.14
C TYR A 236 -2.56 -0.71 8.60
N TYR A 237 -3.14 -1.29 9.65
CA TYR A 237 -4.27 -0.73 10.37
C TYR A 237 -3.88 -0.55 11.83
N ASP A 238 -4.18 0.62 12.37
CA ASP A 238 -3.89 0.98 13.76
C ASP A 238 -5.20 1.22 14.50
N GLN A 239 -5.50 0.32 15.43
CA GLN A 239 -6.68 0.39 16.28
C GLN A 239 -6.32 1.04 17.63
N ARG A 240 -6.92 2.20 17.88
CA ARG A 240 -6.77 2.99 19.11
C ARG A 240 -7.91 2.63 20.07
N TYR A 241 -7.61 1.75 21.03
CA TYR A 241 -8.61 1.26 21.98
C TYR A 241 -9.08 2.30 23.01
N ASP A 242 -8.25 3.29 23.30
CA ASP A 242 -8.56 4.40 24.21
C ASP A 242 -9.59 5.37 23.59
N THR A 243 -9.46 5.65 22.30
CA THR A 243 -10.41 6.49 21.56
C THR A 243 -11.51 5.69 20.83
N ASN A 244 -11.37 4.36 20.80
CA ASN A 244 -12.20 3.45 20.01
C ASN A 244 -12.28 3.87 18.53
N THR A 245 -11.14 4.24 17.96
CA THR A 245 -11.03 4.59 16.54
C THR A 245 -9.99 3.72 15.85
N THR A 246 -10.08 3.64 14.53
CA THR A 246 -9.14 2.91 13.68
C THR A 246 -8.82 3.78 12.48
N HIS A 247 -7.58 3.73 12.03
CA HIS A 247 -7.18 4.31 10.75
C HIS A 247 -6.29 3.31 10.00
N GLY A 248 -6.14 3.55 8.70
CA GLY A 248 -5.30 2.74 7.83
C GLY A 248 -4.28 3.59 7.10
N VAL A 249 -3.09 3.05 6.87
CA VAL A 249 -2.07 3.66 6.03
C VAL A 249 -1.57 2.64 5.03
N TYR A 250 -1.67 2.99 3.76
CA TYR A 250 -1.21 2.18 2.64
C TYR A 250 -0.11 2.92 1.88
N TRP A 251 1.04 2.26 1.67
CA TRP A 251 2.08 2.77 0.78
C TRP A 251 1.98 2.06 -0.57
N ARG A 252 1.50 2.78 -1.60
CA ARG A 252 1.41 2.27 -2.96
C ARG A 252 2.79 2.18 -3.61
N THR A 253 3.45 1.05 -3.45
CA THR A 253 4.75 0.76 -4.07
C THR A 253 4.95 -0.73 -4.31
N SER A 254 5.82 -1.06 -5.25
CA SER A 254 6.34 -2.41 -5.48
C SER A 254 7.82 -2.54 -5.10
N ALA A 255 8.41 -1.49 -4.52
CA ALA A 255 9.77 -1.54 -4.02
C ALA A 255 9.87 -2.57 -2.89
N ILE A 256 11.05 -3.16 -2.74
CA ILE A 256 11.37 -4.00 -1.58
C ILE A 256 11.35 -3.10 -0.35
N GLN A 257 10.60 -3.51 0.67
CA GLN A 257 10.48 -2.75 1.90
C GLN A 257 10.86 -3.56 3.13
N GLU A 258 11.22 -2.83 4.17
CA GLU A 258 11.35 -3.31 5.52
C GLU A 258 10.62 -2.35 6.46
N VAL A 259 9.75 -2.87 7.32
CA VAL A 259 8.99 -2.09 8.29
C VAL A 259 9.36 -2.54 9.69
N VAL A 260 9.96 -1.64 10.46
CA VAL A 260 10.37 -1.91 11.85
C VAL A 260 9.33 -1.35 12.78
N VAL A 261 8.73 -2.22 13.59
CA VAL A 261 7.77 -1.84 14.62
C VAL A 261 8.51 -1.64 15.93
N GLY A 262 8.55 -0.40 16.43
CA GLY A 262 9.15 -0.04 17.71
C GLY A 262 8.10 0.21 18.78
N GLU A 263 8.55 0.43 20.02
CA GLU A 263 7.68 0.70 21.19
C GLU A 263 6.75 1.91 21.03
N THR A 264 7.24 2.94 20.34
CA THR A 264 6.52 4.21 20.12
C THR A 264 6.75 4.75 18.71
N SER A 265 7.15 3.89 17.76
CA SER A 265 7.40 4.31 16.38
C SER A 265 7.23 3.16 15.41
N LEU A 266 7.04 3.49 14.14
CA LEU A 266 7.18 2.55 13.03
C LEU A 266 8.04 3.21 11.96
N THR A 267 9.10 2.50 11.56
CA THR A 267 10.08 2.97 10.59
C THR A 267 9.86 2.22 9.29
N TRP A 268 9.57 2.95 8.23
CA TRP A 268 9.49 2.42 6.88
C TRP A 268 10.83 2.60 6.18
N ARG A 269 11.34 1.52 5.56
CA ARG A 269 12.52 1.54 4.71
C ARG A 269 12.17 0.90 3.36
N ALA A 270 12.61 1.51 2.26
CA ALA A 270 12.45 0.95 0.92
C ALA A 270 13.73 1.11 0.10
N LEU A 271 14.00 0.18 -0.81
CA LEU A 271 15.23 0.19 -1.62
C LEU A 271 15.13 0.99 -2.92
N SER A 272 13.97 1.55 -3.27
CA SER A 272 13.78 2.40 -4.46
C SER A 272 12.37 3.00 -4.48
N GLY A 273 12.10 3.82 -5.49
CA GLY A 273 10.77 4.26 -5.88
C GLY A 273 10.38 5.63 -5.32
N VAL A 274 9.11 5.77 -5.00
CA VAL A 274 8.51 7.02 -4.51
C VAL A 274 7.70 6.76 -3.24
N ILE A 275 7.47 7.80 -2.45
CA ILE A 275 6.55 7.73 -1.31
C ILE A 275 5.17 8.10 -1.85
N ASP A 276 4.23 7.15 -1.87
CA ASP A 276 2.84 7.36 -2.33
C ASP A 276 1.92 6.79 -1.25
N LEU A 277 1.67 7.60 -0.21
CA LEU A 277 0.96 7.21 1.00
C LEU A 277 -0.53 7.59 0.91
N TYR A 278 -1.39 6.65 1.30
CA TYR A 278 -2.83 6.85 1.41
C TYR A 278 -3.27 6.63 2.85
N PHE A 279 -3.98 7.61 3.40
CA PHE A 279 -4.53 7.59 4.74
C PHE A 279 -6.03 7.40 4.67
N PHE A 280 -6.54 6.45 5.47
CA PHE A 280 -7.95 6.10 5.56
C PHE A 280 -8.47 6.43 6.97
N SER A 281 -9.51 7.26 7.06
CA SER A 281 -9.94 7.85 8.33
C SER A 281 -10.68 6.89 9.27
N GLY A 282 -11.26 5.81 8.77
CA GLY A 282 -12.17 4.95 9.55
C GLY A 282 -13.51 5.63 9.85
N PRO A 283 -14.07 5.53 11.08
CA PRO A 283 -13.38 5.24 12.33
C PRO A 283 -13.43 3.78 12.80
N ASP A 284 -14.34 2.94 12.28
CA ASP A 284 -14.39 1.52 12.67
C ASP A 284 -13.42 0.67 11.84
N PRO A 285 -12.89 -0.46 12.36
CA PRO A 285 -12.03 -1.35 11.58
C PRO A 285 -12.65 -1.77 10.24
N LYS A 286 -13.97 -1.98 10.21
CA LYS A 286 -14.71 -2.31 9.00
C LYS A 286 -14.70 -1.17 7.99
N ASP A 287 -14.86 0.06 8.43
CA ASP A 287 -14.90 1.23 7.55
C ASP A 287 -13.53 1.45 6.91
N VAL A 288 -12.45 1.30 7.67
CA VAL A 288 -11.08 1.40 7.13
C VAL A 288 -10.82 0.34 6.06
N ILE A 289 -11.26 -0.90 6.30
CA ILE A 289 -11.15 -1.96 5.28
C ILE A 289 -11.97 -1.62 4.04
N GLN A 290 -13.19 -1.11 4.19
CA GLN A 290 -14.04 -0.70 3.07
C GLN A 290 -13.40 0.43 2.26
N GLN A 291 -12.83 1.44 2.93
CA GLN A 291 -12.09 2.55 2.34
C GLN A 291 -10.84 2.06 1.61
N TYR A 292 -10.14 1.05 2.13
CA TYR A 292 -8.97 0.49 1.46
C TYR A 292 -9.35 -0.31 0.21
N VAL A 293 -10.34 -1.21 0.28
CA VAL A 293 -10.71 -2.05 -0.86
C VAL A 293 -11.50 -1.31 -1.95
N SER A 294 -12.11 -0.15 -1.65
CA SER A 294 -12.63 0.72 -2.70
C SER A 294 -11.52 1.25 -3.61
N GLU A 295 -10.28 1.32 -3.11
CA GLU A 295 -9.12 1.82 -3.85
C GLU A 295 -8.40 0.73 -4.63
N ILE A 296 -8.01 -0.35 -3.95
CA ILE A 296 -7.20 -1.40 -4.56
C ILE A 296 -8.03 -2.37 -5.41
N GLY A 297 -9.36 -2.22 -5.41
CA GLY A 297 -10.30 -3.08 -6.10
C GLY A 297 -11.10 -3.94 -5.14
N LEU A 298 -12.41 -3.98 -5.37
CA LEU A 298 -13.32 -4.80 -4.57
C LEU A 298 -12.99 -6.29 -4.75
N PRO A 299 -13.06 -7.09 -3.67
CA PRO A 299 -12.91 -8.54 -3.77
C PRO A 299 -13.85 -9.13 -4.83
N ALA A 300 -13.33 -10.00 -5.68
CA ALA A 300 -14.12 -10.65 -6.72
C ALA A 300 -15.25 -11.50 -6.09
N MET A 301 -16.44 -11.43 -6.68
CA MET A 301 -17.56 -12.27 -6.26
C MET A 301 -17.25 -13.74 -6.58
N GLN A 302 -17.21 -14.57 -5.55
CA GLN A 302 -16.91 -15.99 -5.71
C GLN A 302 -18.15 -16.76 -6.19
N PRO A 303 -18.01 -17.72 -7.11
CA PRO A 303 -19.13 -18.57 -7.51
C PRO A 303 -19.53 -19.47 -6.33
N TYR A 304 -20.82 -19.78 -6.21
CA TYR A 304 -21.35 -20.50 -5.04
C TYR A 304 -20.64 -21.84 -4.75
N TRP A 305 -20.24 -22.57 -5.79
CA TRP A 305 -19.55 -23.85 -5.64
C TRP A 305 -18.14 -23.72 -5.04
N ALA A 306 -17.48 -22.56 -5.16
CA ALA A 306 -16.15 -22.34 -4.57
C ALA A 306 -16.18 -22.32 -3.03
N LEU A 307 -17.36 -22.12 -2.43
CA LEU A 307 -17.58 -22.19 -0.98
C LEU A 307 -17.77 -23.63 -0.46
N GLY A 308 -17.77 -24.62 -1.36
CA GLY A 308 -17.84 -26.03 -1.02
C GLY A 308 -16.52 -26.58 -0.46
N TYR A 309 -16.50 -27.89 -0.22
CA TYR A 309 -15.30 -28.62 0.16
C TYR A 309 -14.37 -28.86 -1.05
N HIS A 310 -13.06 -28.74 -0.84
CA HIS A 310 -12.03 -28.97 -1.86
C HIS A 310 -11.09 -30.10 -1.42
N GLN A 311 -10.80 -31.04 -2.32
CA GLN A 311 -9.79 -32.09 -2.13
C GLN A 311 -8.64 -31.83 -3.10
N CYS A 312 -7.41 -31.78 -2.59
CA CYS A 312 -6.21 -31.62 -3.39
C CYS A 312 -5.06 -32.41 -2.76
N ARG A 313 -4.18 -32.94 -3.61
CA ARG A 313 -2.92 -33.55 -3.20
C ARG A 313 -1.93 -33.41 -4.35
N TRP A 314 -0.73 -32.95 -4.03
CA TRP A 314 0.39 -33.06 -4.96
C TRP A 314 0.85 -34.52 -5.03
N GLY A 315 0.92 -35.08 -6.24
CA GLY A 315 1.33 -36.47 -6.47
C GLY A 315 0.17 -37.48 -6.50
N TYR A 316 -0.97 -37.12 -7.10
CA TYR A 316 -1.87 -38.15 -7.64
C TYR A 316 -1.21 -38.77 -8.87
N ASP A 317 -0.99 -40.08 -8.83
CA ASP A 317 -0.27 -40.79 -9.89
C ASP A 317 -1.16 -41.14 -11.09
N THR A 318 -2.46 -41.36 -10.82
CA THR A 318 -3.45 -41.85 -11.78
C THR A 318 -4.80 -41.15 -11.58
N VAL A 319 -5.70 -41.34 -12.54
CA VAL A 319 -7.10 -40.88 -12.44
C VAL A 319 -7.89 -41.77 -11.48
N GLU A 320 -7.62 -43.07 -11.49
CA GLU A 320 -8.09 -44.07 -10.52
C GLU A 320 -7.44 -43.91 -9.15
#